data_AF-A0A6S7LRU6-F1
#
_entry.id   AF-A0A6S7LRU6-F1
#
_cell.length_a   1.000
_cell.length_b   1.000
_cell.length_c   1.000
_cell.angle_alpha   90.00
_cell.angle_beta   90.00
_cell.angle_gamma   90.00
#
_symmetry.space_group_name_H-M   'P 1'
#
loop_
_entity.id
_entity.type
_entity.pdbx_description
1 polymer ?
#
loop_
_entity_poly.entity_id
_entity_poly.type
_entity_poly.pdbx_seq_one_letter_code
_entity_poly.pdbx_strand_id
1 'polypeptide(L)'
;MTKPTIQHERVKNILGFIQYLAKFLPNMAEVSAPLLKLLEKNTAWHWEKQQEDSFQQLKRMTTSAPVLSYYDPKKPVTLPVDASSKGLGAVLYQEEKTVAYASRALTPTQQKYAQIEKESLAIVFGTTKFHQFLFGKEVLVTSDHKPLEYIFNKPLHQASLRLQKMLLGLQGYELRIVYKPGKELFIADTISRNYLEETKETLAQELKVNEVHLTAHLPISPEKYQKEE
;
A
#
# COMPACT_ATOMS: atom_id res chain seq x y z
N MET A 1 -27.99 -7.95 12.88
CA MET A 1 -28.12 -8.33 11.45
C MET A 1 -27.48 -7.23 10.59
N THR A 2 -26.18 -7.34 10.31
CA THR A 2 -25.50 -6.45 9.35
C THR A 2 -25.97 -6.78 7.94
N LYS A 3 -26.40 -5.79 7.16
CA LYS A 3 -27.00 -5.97 5.83
C LYS A 3 -26.10 -6.82 4.90
N PRO A 4 -26.66 -7.81 4.17
CA PRO A 4 -25.90 -8.72 3.28
C PRO A 4 -25.10 -8.01 2.18
N THR A 5 -25.43 -6.74 1.88
CA THR A 5 -24.74 -5.90 0.88
C THR A 5 -23.24 -5.76 1.14
N ILE A 6 -22.83 -5.55 2.39
CA ILE A 6 -21.41 -5.32 2.73
C ILE A 6 -20.59 -6.61 2.56
N GLN A 7 -21.20 -7.76 2.86
CA GLN A 7 -20.54 -9.06 2.74
C GLN A 7 -20.39 -9.46 1.26
N HIS A 8 -21.41 -9.18 0.44
CA HIS A 8 -21.39 -9.40 -1.00
C HIS A 8 -20.31 -8.54 -1.70
N GLU A 9 -20.22 -7.25 -1.37
CA GLU A 9 -19.17 -6.37 -1.90
C GLU A 9 -17.75 -6.83 -1.52
N ARG A 10 -17.55 -7.29 -0.28
CA ARG A 10 -16.25 -7.81 0.18
C ARG A 10 -15.83 -9.06 -0.60
N VAL A 11 -16.73 -10.02 -0.78
CA VAL A 11 -16.43 -11.23 -1.57
C VAL A 11 -16.16 -10.87 -3.03
N LYS A 12 -16.91 -9.93 -3.60
CA LYS A 12 -16.68 -9.44 -4.96
C LYS A 12 -15.29 -8.79 -5.11
N ASN A 13 -14.86 -7.97 -4.15
CA ASN A 13 -13.55 -7.35 -4.16
C ASN A 13 -12.41 -8.38 -4.06
N ILE A 14 -12.55 -9.36 -3.16
CA ILE A 14 -11.59 -10.46 -3.01
C ILE A 14 -11.51 -11.29 -4.29
N LEU A 15 -12.64 -11.63 -4.89
CA LEU A 15 -12.66 -12.39 -6.15
C LEU A 15 -12.09 -11.59 -7.31
N GLY A 16 -12.31 -10.27 -7.37
CA GLY A 16 -11.65 -9.40 -8.34
C GLY A 16 -10.12 -9.43 -8.21
N PHE A 17 -9.62 -9.42 -6.97
CA PHE A 17 -8.18 -9.53 -6.68
C PHE A 17 -7.58 -10.86 -7.11
N ILE A 18 -8.25 -11.94 -6.76
CA ILE A 18 -7.82 -13.28 -7.17
C ILE A 18 -7.90 -13.43 -8.69
N GLN A 19 -8.92 -12.83 -9.34
CA GLN A 19 -9.06 -12.83 -10.80
C GLN A 19 -7.91 -12.10 -11.49
N TYR A 20 -7.42 -10.99 -10.94
CA TYR A 20 -6.23 -10.32 -11.46
C TYR A 20 -4.99 -11.23 -11.39
N LEU A 21 -4.92 -12.05 -10.34
CA LEU A 21 -3.85 -13.02 -10.12
C LEU A 21 -4.07 -14.36 -10.84
N ALA A 22 -5.22 -14.56 -11.51
CA ALA A 22 -5.62 -15.85 -12.09
C ALA A 22 -4.60 -16.39 -13.09
N LYS A 23 -3.84 -15.53 -13.80
CA LYS A 23 -2.77 -15.94 -14.72
C LYS A 23 -1.65 -16.75 -14.03
N PHE A 24 -1.54 -16.65 -12.71
CA PHE A 24 -0.57 -17.36 -11.89
C PHE A 24 -1.21 -18.46 -11.02
N LEU A 25 -2.54 -18.63 -11.06
CA LEU A 25 -3.24 -19.55 -10.18
C LEU A 25 -3.81 -20.76 -10.94
N PRO A 26 -3.21 -21.95 -10.83
CA PRO A 26 -3.77 -23.14 -11.44
C PRO A 26 -5.12 -23.49 -10.78
N ASN A 27 -6.08 -23.95 -11.58
CA ASN A 27 -7.41 -24.41 -11.10
C ASN A 27 -8.22 -23.38 -10.30
N MET A 28 -7.93 -22.08 -10.44
CA MET A 28 -8.62 -21.01 -9.71
C MET A 28 -10.14 -21.02 -9.92
N ALA A 29 -10.63 -21.36 -11.12
CA ALA A 29 -12.05 -21.40 -11.43
C ALA A 29 -12.81 -22.43 -10.58
N GLU A 30 -12.22 -23.60 -10.35
CA GLU A 30 -12.81 -24.65 -9.51
C GLU A 30 -12.80 -24.23 -8.03
N VAL A 31 -11.65 -23.72 -7.57
CA VAL A 31 -11.50 -23.30 -6.17
C VAL A 31 -12.41 -22.12 -5.84
N SER A 32 -12.61 -21.17 -6.75
CA SER A 32 -13.44 -19.98 -6.52
C SER A 32 -14.96 -20.21 -6.69
N ALA A 33 -15.38 -21.34 -7.26
CA ALA A 33 -16.78 -21.64 -7.54
C ALA A 33 -17.72 -21.50 -6.31
N PRO A 34 -17.35 -21.96 -5.09
CA PRO A 34 -18.21 -21.80 -3.92
C PRO A 34 -18.45 -20.33 -3.53
N LEU A 35 -17.46 -19.46 -3.77
CA LEU A 35 -17.58 -18.03 -3.51
C LEU A 35 -18.32 -17.29 -4.63
N LEU A 36 -18.16 -17.71 -5.89
CA LEU A 36 -18.92 -17.17 -7.02
C LEU A 36 -20.42 -17.41 -6.86
N LYS A 37 -20.82 -18.57 -6.31
CA LYS A 37 -22.22 -18.89 -6.01
C LYS A 37 -22.86 -17.91 -5.01
N LEU A 38 -22.08 -17.37 -4.06
CA LEU A 38 -22.55 -16.33 -3.15
C LEU A 38 -22.84 -15.00 -3.86
N LEU A 39 -22.31 -14.79 -5.07
CA LEU A 39 -22.52 -13.57 -5.84
C LEU A 39 -23.73 -13.64 -6.79
N GLU A 40 -24.32 -14.82 -6.98
CA GLU A 40 -25.46 -15.04 -7.88
C GLU A 40 -26.74 -14.33 -7.40
N LYS A 41 -27.58 -13.95 -8.36
CA LYS A 41 -28.88 -13.35 -8.07
C LYS A 41 -29.81 -14.40 -7.45
N ASN A 42 -30.54 -14.02 -6.41
CA ASN A 42 -31.51 -14.87 -5.69
C ASN A 42 -30.89 -16.03 -4.88
N THR A 43 -29.60 -16.01 -4.60
CA THR A 43 -28.97 -16.95 -3.67
C THR A 43 -29.04 -16.41 -2.24
N ALA A 44 -29.56 -17.21 -1.31
CA ALA A 44 -29.52 -16.88 0.11
C ALA A 44 -28.06 -16.90 0.62
N TRP A 45 -27.66 -15.86 1.35
CA TRP A 45 -26.29 -15.75 1.85
C TRP A 45 -26.04 -16.72 3.00
N HIS A 46 -25.27 -17.77 2.74
CA HIS A 46 -24.83 -18.74 3.75
C HIS A 46 -23.31 -18.96 3.62
N TRP A 47 -22.58 -18.63 4.69
CA TRP A 47 -21.15 -18.93 4.77
C TRP A 47 -20.96 -20.21 5.56
N GLU A 48 -20.72 -21.30 4.84
CA GLU A 48 -20.53 -22.63 5.41
C GLU A 48 -19.10 -23.11 5.19
N LYS A 49 -18.83 -24.35 5.59
CA LYS A 49 -17.51 -24.95 5.50
C LYS A 49 -16.93 -24.92 4.08
N GLN A 50 -17.77 -25.12 3.06
CA GLN A 50 -17.32 -25.14 1.66
C GLN A 50 -16.77 -23.77 1.21
N GLN A 51 -17.42 -22.67 1.61
CA GLN A 51 -16.97 -21.31 1.30
C GLN A 51 -15.70 -20.95 2.10
N GLU A 52 -15.64 -21.37 3.36
CA GLU A 52 -14.45 -21.17 4.20
C GLU A 52 -13.23 -21.92 3.65
N ASP A 53 -13.38 -23.21 3.32
CA ASP A 53 -12.29 -24.04 2.77
C ASP A 53 -11.78 -23.45 1.43
N SER A 54 -12.71 -23.05 0.56
CA SER A 54 -12.41 -22.31 -0.68
C SER A 54 -11.63 -21.03 -0.39
N PHE A 55 -12.08 -20.20 0.55
CA PHE A 55 -11.43 -18.94 0.90
C PHE A 55 -10.01 -19.16 1.44
N GLN A 56 -9.82 -20.12 2.34
CA GLN A 56 -8.51 -20.45 2.89
C GLN A 56 -7.56 -21.00 1.81
N GLN A 57 -8.07 -21.81 0.88
CA GLN A 57 -7.28 -22.31 -0.24
C GLN A 57 -6.83 -21.17 -1.15
N LEU A 58 -7.74 -20.25 -1.52
CA LEU A 58 -7.40 -19.07 -2.32
C LEU A 58 -6.37 -18.18 -1.64
N LYS A 59 -6.49 -17.99 -0.32
CA LYS A 59 -5.49 -17.26 0.47
C LYS A 59 -4.11 -17.91 0.35
N ARG A 60 -4.03 -19.23 0.59
CA ARG A 60 -2.77 -19.99 0.46
C ARG A 60 -2.16 -19.87 -0.93
N MET A 61 -2.97 -20.06 -1.97
CA MET A 61 -2.53 -19.96 -3.35
C MET A 61 -2.01 -18.55 -3.70
N THR A 62 -2.62 -17.52 -3.15
CA THR A 62 -2.22 -16.12 -3.38
C THR A 62 -0.96 -15.72 -2.60
N THR A 63 -0.72 -16.34 -1.43
CA THR A 63 0.45 -16.08 -0.58
C THR A 63 1.59 -17.07 -0.80
N SER A 64 1.54 -17.90 -1.84
CA SER A 64 2.57 -18.89 -2.16
C SER A 64 3.04 -18.78 -3.61
N ALA A 65 4.15 -19.45 -3.92
CA ALA A 65 4.58 -19.61 -5.31
C ALA A 65 3.46 -20.33 -6.09
N PRO A 66 3.15 -19.89 -7.33
CA PRO A 66 3.96 -19.04 -8.21
C PRO A 66 3.53 -17.55 -8.27
N VAL A 67 2.60 -17.10 -7.41
CA VAL A 67 2.12 -15.70 -7.37
C VAL A 67 3.18 -14.76 -6.82
N LEU A 68 3.88 -15.21 -5.78
CA LEU A 68 5.04 -14.53 -5.23
C LEU A 68 6.32 -15.06 -5.87
N SER A 69 7.15 -14.14 -6.32
CA SER A 69 8.46 -14.40 -6.92
C SER A 69 9.58 -13.96 -6.00
N TYR A 70 10.72 -14.66 -6.05
CA TYR A 70 11.91 -14.21 -5.36
C TYR A 70 12.43 -12.92 -5.98
N TYR A 71 12.88 -12.01 -5.11
CA TYR A 71 13.51 -10.78 -5.53
C TYR A 71 14.85 -11.05 -6.22
N ASP A 72 15.06 -10.45 -7.38
CA ASP A 72 16.31 -10.47 -8.12
C ASP A 72 16.97 -9.08 -8.14
N PRO A 73 18.15 -8.91 -7.52
CA PRO A 73 18.89 -7.64 -7.52
C PRO A 73 19.29 -7.13 -8.92
N LYS A 74 19.22 -7.93 -9.98
CA LYS A 74 19.55 -7.48 -11.34
C LYS A 74 18.36 -6.97 -12.13
N LYS A 75 17.13 -7.22 -11.66
CA LYS A 75 15.91 -6.87 -12.40
C LYS A 75 15.39 -5.47 -12.04
N PRO A 76 14.75 -4.78 -13.00
CA PRO A 76 14.08 -3.52 -12.74
C PRO A 76 12.94 -3.71 -11.74
N VAL A 77 12.66 -2.66 -10.97
CA VAL A 77 11.67 -2.69 -9.90
C VAL A 77 10.58 -1.68 -10.19
N THR A 78 9.33 -2.13 -10.07
CA THR A 78 8.15 -1.27 -10.17
C THR A 78 7.42 -1.30 -8.83
N LEU A 79 7.05 -0.12 -8.33
CA LEU A 79 6.34 0.08 -7.08
C LEU A 79 4.99 0.77 -7.32
N PRO A 80 3.94 0.01 -7.62
CA PRO A 80 2.57 0.50 -7.59
C PRO A 80 2.13 0.86 -6.19
N VAL A 81 1.59 2.06 -6.03
CA VAL A 81 1.05 2.56 -4.77
C VAL A 81 -0.33 3.17 -4.99
N ASP A 82 -1.14 3.11 -3.95
CA ASP A 82 -2.48 3.70 -3.93
C ASP A 82 -2.86 4.16 -2.52
N ALA A 83 -3.59 5.28 -2.43
CA ALA A 83 -4.16 5.75 -1.18
C ALA A 83 -5.68 5.80 -1.22
N SER A 84 -6.31 5.03 -0.34
CA SER A 84 -7.74 5.16 -0.08
C SER A 84 -8.02 6.25 0.97
N SER A 85 -9.30 6.48 1.25
CA SER A 85 -9.70 7.42 2.31
C SER A 85 -9.19 7.03 3.70
N LYS A 86 -8.90 5.74 3.93
CA LYS A 86 -8.59 5.17 5.23
C LYS A 86 -7.33 4.29 5.28
N GLY A 87 -6.70 3.99 4.15
CA GLY A 87 -5.56 3.09 4.11
C GLY A 87 -4.64 3.35 2.93
N LEU A 88 -3.46 2.74 3.01
CA LEU A 88 -2.40 2.80 2.01
C LEU A 88 -2.14 1.40 1.49
N GLY A 89 -1.88 1.28 0.20
CA GLY A 89 -1.46 0.04 -0.46
C GLY A 89 -0.18 0.26 -1.24
N ALA A 90 0.73 -0.72 -1.18
CA ALA A 90 1.93 -0.75 -1.98
C ALA A 90 2.24 -2.18 -2.41
N VAL A 91 2.74 -2.34 -3.64
CA VAL A 91 3.05 -3.64 -4.24
C VAL A 91 4.43 -3.56 -4.86
N LEU A 92 5.26 -4.57 -4.64
CA LEU A 92 6.58 -4.67 -5.25
C LEU A 92 6.52 -5.63 -6.43
N TYR A 93 6.83 -5.15 -7.64
CA TYR A 93 6.88 -5.96 -8.86
C TYR A 93 8.28 -6.03 -9.46
N GLN A 94 8.57 -7.17 -10.09
CA GLN A 94 9.67 -7.35 -11.04
C GLN A 94 9.17 -8.15 -12.24
N GLU A 95 9.37 -7.64 -13.46
CA GLU A 95 8.91 -8.31 -14.70
C GLU A 95 7.44 -8.79 -14.63
N GLU A 96 6.55 -7.93 -14.15
CA GLU A 96 5.11 -8.21 -13.95
C GLU A 96 4.76 -9.32 -12.94
N LYS A 97 5.74 -9.83 -12.18
CA LYS A 97 5.53 -10.76 -11.08
C LYS A 97 5.59 -10.06 -9.75
N THR A 98 4.67 -10.42 -8.86
CA THR A 98 4.64 -9.83 -7.52
C THR A 98 5.78 -10.41 -6.70
N VAL A 99 6.54 -9.56 -6.02
CA VAL A 99 7.55 -9.95 -5.04
C VAL A 99 6.99 -9.82 -3.63
N ALA A 100 6.28 -8.73 -3.34
CA ALA A 100 5.72 -8.46 -2.02
C ALA A 100 4.50 -7.54 -2.07
N TYR A 101 3.65 -7.64 -1.05
CA TYR A 101 2.50 -6.76 -0.80
C TYR A 101 2.67 -6.04 0.53
N ALA A 102 2.19 -4.80 0.62
CA ALA A 102 2.14 -4.05 1.86
C ALA A 102 0.87 -3.19 1.92
N SER A 103 0.25 -3.14 3.10
CA SER A 103 -0.80 -2.16 3.40
C SER A 103 -0.81 -1.77 4.86
N ARG A 104 -1.41 -0.61 5.12
CA ARG A 104 -1.53 -0.04 6.47
C ARG A 104 -2.73 0.90 6.54
N ALA A 105 -3.41 0.93 7.68
CA ALA A 105 -4.39 1.96 7.99
C ALA A 105 -3.76 3.36 8.06
N LEU A 106 -4.50 4.38 7.64
CA LEU A 106 -4.18 5.77 7.91
C LEU A 106 -4.60 6.12 9.34
N THR A 107 -3.75 6.86 10.06
CA THR A 107 -4.11 7.43 11.37
C THR A 107 -5.29 8.41 11.23
N PRO A 108 -6.04 8.71 12.31
CA PRO A 108 -7.11 9.71 12.27
C PRO A 108 -6.66 11.09 11.76
N THR A 109 -5.39 11.43 11.98
CA THR A 109 -4.76 12.65 11.46
C THR A 109 -4.46 12.53 9.96
N GLN A 110 -3.87 11.42 9.52
CA GLN A 110 -3.54 11.18 8.12
C GLN A 110 -4.81 11.05 7.24
N GLN A 111 -5.93 10.55 7.80
CA GLN A 111 -7.22 10.51 7.11
C GLN A 111 -7.76 11.89 6.73
N LYS A 112 -7.33 12.95 7.43
CA LYS A 112 -7.71 14.35 7.15
C LYS A 112 -6.80 15.05 6.16
N TYR A 113 -5.75 14.38 5.67
CA TYR A 113 -4.85 14.97 4.68
C TYR A 113 -5.55 15.21 3.36
N ALA A 114 -5.05 16.16 2.57
CA ALA A 114 -5.52 16.36 1.21
C ALA A 114 -5.20 15.11 0.37
N GLN A 115 -5.98 14.83 -0.68
CA GLN A 115 -5.80 13.63 -1.48
C GLN A 115 -4.35 13.49 -1.96
N ILE A 116 -3.79 14.57 -2.51
CA ILE A 116 -2.42 14.60 -3.02
C ILE A 116 -1.35 14.28 -1.95
N GLU A 117 -1.62 14.63 -0.69
CA GLU A 117 -0.74 14.30 0.44
C GLU A 117 -0.89 12.83 0.85
N LYS A 118 -2.09 12.26 0.75
CA LYS A 118 -2.31 10.81 0.97
C LYS A 118 -1.61 9.98 -0.09
N GLU A 119 -1.71 10.38 -1.35
CA GLU A 119 -1.01 9.70 -2.44
C GLU A 119 0.52 9.79 -2.29
N SER A 120 1.02 10.98 -1.91
CA SER A 120 2.44 11.15 -1.60
C SER A 120 2.87 10.29 -0.41
N LEU A 121 2.01 10.17 0.62
CA LEU A 121 2.24 9.30 1.76
C LEU A 121 2.25 7.82 1.37
N ALA A 122 1.47 7.39 0.37
CA ALA A 122 1.51 6.03 -0.16
C ALA A 122 2.89 5.71 -0.75
N ILE A 123 3.49 6.65 -1.48
CA ILE A 123 4.86 6.53 -2.00
C ILE A 123 5.85 6.38 -0.84
N VAL A 124 5.80 7.27 0.16
CA VAL A 124 6.67 7.19 1.36
C VAL A 124 6.51 5.86 2.09
N PHE A 125 5.28 5.39 2.26
CA PHE A 125 5.01 4.11 2.90
C PHE A 125 5.58 2.94 2.11
N GLY A 126 5.35 2.90 0.79
CA GLY A 126 5.87 1.83 -0.07
C GLY A 126 7.40 1.80 -0.09
N THR A 127 8.05 2.95 -0.20
CA THR A 127 9.51 3.04 -0.26
C THR A 127 10.18 2.67 1.06
N THR A 128 9.64 3.15 2.19
CA THR A 128 10.15 2.82 3.52
C THR A 128 9.93 1.35 3.86
N LYS A 129 8.74 0.81 3.57
CA LYS A 129 8.41 -0.59 3.85
C LYS A 129 9.29 -1.56 3.08
N PHE A 130 9.65 -1.21 1.83
CA PHE A 130 10.50 -2.03 0.97
C PHE A 130 11.93 -1.52 0.89
N HIS A 131 12.41 -0.75 1.89
CA HIS A 131 13.76 -0.16 1.89
C HIS A 131 14.86 -1.15 1.48
N GLN A 132 14.86 -2.35 2.07
CA GLN A 132 15.82 -3.41 1.79
C GLN A 132 15.86 -3.89 0.32
N PHE A 133 14.77 -3.68 -0.43
CA PHE A 133 14.66 -4.06 -1.85
C PHE A 133 14.93 -2.89 -2.81
N LEU A 134 14.74 -1.65 -2.35
CA LEU A 134 14.72 -0.46 -3.19
C LEU A 134 15.97 0.40 -3.06
N PHE A 135 16.66 0.32 -1.94
CA PHE A 135 17.82 1.16 -1.68
C PHE A 135 18.94 0.90 -2.70
N GLY A 136 19.48 1.97 -3.30
CA GLY A 136 20.55 1.89 -4.30
C GLY A 136 20.10 1.48 -5.71
N LYS A 137 18.80 1.53 -6.02
CA LYS A 137 18.25 1.24 -7.34
C LYS A 137 17.34 2.35 -7.86
N GLU A 138 17.26 2.44 -9.19
CA GLU A 138 16.18 3.15 -9.87
C GLU A 138 14.87 2.35 -9.70
N VAL A 139 13.84 3.02 -9.19
CA VAL A 139 12.52 2.44 -8.93
C VAL A 139 11.47 3.21 -9.70
N LEU A 140 10.69 2.49 -10.51
CA LEU A 140 9.53 3.05 -11.20
C LEU A 140 8.31 3.02 -10.26
N VAL A 141 7.91 4.18 -9.74
CA VAL A 141 6.72 4.33 -8.91
C VAL A 141 5.51 4.62 -9.80
N THR A 142 4.42 3.88 -9.62
CA THR A 142 3.19 4.12 -10.38
C THR A 142 1.99 4.41 -9.49
N SER A 143 1.23 5.46 -9.79
CA SER A 143 0.04 5.91 -9.05
C SER A 143 -1.03 6.41 -10.02
N ASP A 144 -2.30 6.39 -9.60
CA ASP A 144 -3.44 6.92 -10.36
C ASP A 144 -3.63 8.44 -10.20
N HIS A 145 -2.72 9.12 -9.51
CA HIS A 145 -2.83 10.54 -9.26
C HIS A 145 -1.79 11.35 -10.05
N LYS A 146 -2.16 11.71 -11.29
CA LYS A 146 -1.29 12.44 -12.26
C LYS A 146 -0.51 13.64 -11.69
N PRO A 147 -1.07 14.50 -10.82
CA PRO A 147 -0.31 15.59 -10.19
C PRO A 147 0.97 15.19 -9.44
N LEU A 148 1.14 13.92 -9.03
CA LEU A 148 2.37 13.45 -8.37
C LEU A 148 3.59 13.57 -9.28
N GLU A 149 3.44 13.37 -10.60
CA GLU A 149 4.53 13.56 -11.56
C GLU A 149 5.11 14.99 -11.49
N TYR A 150 4.25 15.97 -11.23
CA TYR A 150 4.65 17.37 -11.16
C TYR A 150 5.21 17.73 -9.78
N ILE A 151 4.63 17.23 -8.70
CA ILE A 151 5.06 17.56 -7.33
C ILE A 151 6.49 17.13 -7.08
N PHE A 152 6.88 15.95 -7.54
CA PHE A 152 8.22 15.43 -7.31
C PHE A 152 9.30 16.15 -8.12
N ASN A 153 8.90 16.83 -9.21
CA ASN A 153 9.78 17.70 -9.99
C ASN A 153 9.74 19.17 -9.52
N LYS A 154 8.83 19.51 -8.59
CA LYS A 154 8.64 20.88 -8.12
C LYS A 154 9.76 21.26 -7.13
N PRO A 155 10.26 22.52 -7.15
CA PRO A 155 11.15 22.99 -6.10
C PRO A 155 10.51 22.85 -4.71
N LEU A 156 11.27 22.32 -3.74
CA LEU A 156 10.78 22.03 -2.38
C LEU A 156 10.07 23.23 -1.75
N HIS A 157 10.63 24.43 -1.84
CA HIS A 157 10.07 25.64 -1.23
C HIS A 157 8.65 26.00 -1.73
N GLN A 158 8.22 25.45 -2.86
CA GLN A 158 6.88 25.69 -3.41
C GLN A 158 5.87 24.59 -3.05
N ALA A 159 6.30 23.52 -2.39
CA ALA A 159 5.42 22.47 -1.87
C ALA A 159 4.92 22.85 -0.46
N SER A 160 3.80 22.26 0.00
CA SER A 160 3.37 22.45 1.39
C SER A 160 4.41 21.86 2.35
N LEU A 161 4.49 22.36 3.59
CA LEU A 161 5.46 21.86 4.59
C LEU A 161 5.39 20.34 4.78
N ARG A 162 4.19 19.76 4.69
CA ARG A 162 3.99 18.31 4.78
C ARG A 162 4.57 17.58 3.58
N LEU A 163 4.33 18.07 2.36
CA LEU A 163 4.90 17.50 1.15
C LEU A 163 6.42 17.67 1.11
N GLN A 164 6.95 18.82 1.53
CA GLN A 164 8.39 19.05 1.65
C GLN A 164 9.05 17.96 2.51
N LYS A 165 8.46 17.69 3.67
CA LYS A 165 8.93 16.66 4.61
C LYS A 165 8.90 15.25 4.00
N MET A 166 7.85 14.92 3.24
CA MET A 166 7.76 13.64 2.51
C MET A 166 8.83 13.56 1.41
N LEU A 167 8.98 14.62 0.60
CA LEU A 167 9.95 14.68 -0.49
C LEU A 167 11.39 14.57 0.03
N LEU A 168 11.73 15.23 1.15
CA LEU A 168 13.02 15.11 1.82
C LEU A 168 13.30 13.67 2.24
N GLY A 169 12.31 12.97 2.81
CA GLY A 169 12.46 11.56 3.19
C GLY A 169 12.69 10.61 2.00
N LEU A 170 12.31 11.03 0.79
CA LEU A 170 12.45 10.25 -0.43
C LEU A 170 13.76 10.54 -1.20
N GLN A 171 14.52 11.57 -0.82
CA GLN A 171 15.78 11.95 -1.50
C GLN A 171 16.84 10.84 -1.49
N GLY A 172 16.79 9.91 -0.53
CA GLY A 172 17.70 8.77 -0.48
C GLY A 172 17.41 7.67 -1.52
N TYR A 173 16.37 7.83 -2.34
CA TYR A 173 15.95 6.86 -3.35
C TYR A 173 15.92 7.50 -4.73
N GLU A 174 16.27 6.72 -5.75
CA GLU A 174 16.16 7.12 -7.15
C GLU A 174 14.78 6.70 -7.67
N LEU A 175 13.81 7.60 -7.55
CA LEU A 175 12.41 7.34 -7.88
C LEU A 175 12.01 8.03 -9.19
N ARG A 176 11.46 7.25 -10.11
CA ARG A 176 10.78 7.76 -11.30
C ARG A 176 9.28 7.55 -11.16
N ILE A 177 8.51 8.63 -11.11
CA ILE A 177 7.07 8.56 -10.91
C ILE A 177 6.34 8.66 -12.25
N VAL A 178 5.42 7.73 -12.49
CA VAL A 178 4.61 7.66 -13.71
C VAL A 178 3.14 7.45 -13.36
N TYR A 179 2.28 8.27 -13.95
CA TYR A 179 0.84 8.08 -13.86
C TYR A 179 0.41 6.81 -14.60
N LYS A 180 -0.41 5.99 -13.94
CA LYS A 180 -1.14 4.89 -14.57
C LYS A 180 -2.62 4.96 -14.21
N PRO A 181 -3.55 4.69 -15.14
CA PRO A 181 -4.97 4.64 -14.83
C PRO A 181 -5.26 3.64 -13.70
N GLY A 182 -6.14 3.98 -12.75
CA GLY A 182 -6.45 3.12 -11.59
C GLY A 182 -6.92 1.71 -11.95
N LYS A 183 -7.48 1.50 -13.16
CA LYS A 183 -7.83 0.17 -13.69
C LYS A 183 -6.62 -0.78 -13.80
N GLU A 184 -5.42 -0.24 -13.99
CA GLU A 184 -4.17 -1.00 -14.06
C GLU A 184 -3.53 -1.22 -12.68
N LEU A 185 -3.95 -0.46 -11.66
CA LEU A 185 -3.43 -0.50 -10.29
C LEU A 185 -4.30 -1.35 -9.35
N PHE A 186 -5.02 -2.31 -9.91
CA PHE A 186 -6.05 -3.09 -9.21
C PHE A 186 -5.59 -3.68 -7.87
N ILE A 187 -4.37 -4.23 -7.82
CA ILE A 187 -3.82 -4.81 -6.58
C ILE A 187 -3.61 -3.73 -5.51
N ALA A 188 -2.96 -2.62 -5.87
CA ALA A 188 -2.66 -1.55 -4.91
C ALA A 188 -3.96 -0.93 -4.37
N ASP A 189 -4.93 -0.64 -5.24
CA ASP A 189 -6.26 -0.13 -4.87
C ASP A 189 -7.05 -1.11 -3.99
N THR A 190 -6.98 -2.41 -4.29
CA THR A 190 -7.68 -3.40 -3.46
C THR A 190 -7.11 -3.46 -2.04
N ILE A 191 -5.79 -3.47 -1.91
CA ILE A 191 -5.15 -3.62 -0.59
C ILE A 191 -5.15 -2.27 0.17
N SER A 192 -5.18 -1.12 -0.50
CA SER A 192 -5.37 0.19 0.15
C SER A 192 -6.77 0.36 0.74
N ARG A 193 -7.79 -0.30 0.17
CA ARG A 193 -9.18 -0.35 0.68
C ARG A 193 -9.40 -1.44 1.74
N ASN A 194 -8.61 -2.51 1.68
CA ASN A 194 -8.62 -3.64 2.62
C ASN A 194 -7.32 -3.69 3.41
N TYR A 195 -7.00 -2.58 4.07
CA TYR A 195 -5.76 -2.37 4.79
C TYR A 195 -5.71 -3.16 6.11
N LEU A 196 -4.49 -3.50 6.54
CA LEU A 196 -4.26 -4.05 7.87
C LEU A 196 -4.43 -2.96 8.92
N GLU A 197 -4.97 -3.32 10.08
CA GLU A 197 -5.03 -2.42 11.23
C GLU A 197 -3.63 -1.94 11.59
N GLU A 198 -3.54 -0.70 12.07
CA GLU A 198 -2.29 -0.12 12.52
C GLU A 198 -1.79 -0.88 13.75
N THR A 199 -0.95 -1.89 13.50
CA THR A 199 -0.17 -2.53 14.55
C THR A 199 0.83 -1.48 15.01
N LYS A 200 0.96 -1.28 16.33
CA LYS A 200 1.89 -0.31 16.94
C LYS A 200 3.35 -0.45 16.49
N GLU A 201 3.67 -1.52 15.76
CA GLU A 201 4.98 -1.75 15.17
C GLU A 201 5.20 -0.93 13.89
N THR A 202 6.19 -0.03 14.02
CA THR A 202 6.92 0.71 12.98
C THR A 202 6.48 2.14 12.65
N LEU A 203 6.11 2.90 13.67
CA LEU A 203 6.39 4.35 13.71
C LEU A 203 7.84 4.67 14.14
N ALA A 204 8.79 3.74 13.98
CA ALA A 204 10.21 3.97 14.30
C ALA A 204 11.00 4.66 13.16
N GLN A 205 10.35 5.01 12.06
CA GLN A 205 10.94 5.76 10.95
C GLN A 205 10.06 6.90 10.45
N GLU A 206 9.00 7.24 11.18
CA GLU A 206 8.42 8.57 11.03
C GLU A 206 9.42 9.58 11.62
N LEU A 207 10.39 9.99 10.79
CA LEU A 207 11.03 11.31 10.80
C LEU A 207 12.20 11.52 11.77
N LYS A 208 13.24 10.69 11.68
CA LYS A 208 14.58 11.07 12.19
C LYS A 208 15.06 12.45 11.67
N VAL A 209 14.60 12.87 10.49
CA VAL A 209 14.90 14.19 9.93
C VAL A 209 14.35 15.34 10.79
N ASN A 210 13.25 15.12 11.54
CA ASN A 210 12.65 16.17 12.36
C ASN A 210 13.31 16.35 13.74
N GLU A 211 13.83 15.29 14.35
CA GLU A 211 14.51 15.40 15.66
C GLU A 211 15.81 16.22 15.56
N VAL A 212 16.55 16.05 14.47
CA VAL A 212 17.88 16.66 14.32
C VAL A 212 17.82 18.17 14.08
N HIS A 213 16.73 18.71 13.52
CA HIS A 213 16.60 20.15 13.23
C HIS A 213 15.84 20.96 14.29
N LEU A 214 14.92 20.35 15.05
CA LEU A 214 14.16 21.09 16.07
C LEU A 214 14.96 21.25 17.37
N THR A 215 15.78 20.27 17.74
CA THR A 215 16.57 20.33 18.98
C THR A 215 17.72 21.34 18.93
N ALA A 216 18.32 21.55 17.75
CA ALA A 216 19.47 22.44 17.58
C ALA A 216 19.16 23.94 17.78
N HIS A 217 17.87 24.33 17.74
CA HIS A 217 17.46 25.74 17.74
C HIS A 217 16.36 26.08 18.76
N LEU A 218 16.12 25.22 19.76
CA LEU A 218 15.21 25.57 20.85
C LEU A 218 15.82 26.73 21.67
N PRO A 219 15.08 27.83 21.92
CA PRO A 219 15.53 28.92 22.78
C PRO A 219 15.39 28.53 24.26
N ILE A 220 15.94 27.37 24.65
CA ILE A 220 15.86 26.81 25.99
C ILE A 220 17.29 26.57 26.47
N SER A 221 17.61 27.06 27.67
CA SER A 221 18.91 26.85 28.29
C SER A 221 19.12 25.36 28.63
N PRO A 222 20.36 24.83 28.52
CA PRO A 222 20.65 23.41 28.76
C PRO A 222 20.15 22.89 30.12
N GLU A 223 20.14 23.76 31.13
CA GLU A 223 19.72 23.44 32.50
C GLU A 223 18.23 23.09 32.64
N LYS A 224 17.38 23.58 31.73
CA LYS A 224 15.94 23.25 31.74
C LYS A 224 15.64 21.89 31.09
N TYR A 225 16.58 21.34 30.32
CA TYR A 225 16.39 20.08 29.59
C TYR A 225 16.47 18.84 30.49
N GLN A 226 17.24 18.91 31.60
CA GLN A 226 17.49 17.76 32.48
C GLN A 226 16.40 17.50 33.54
N LYS A 227 15.35 18.32 33.61
CA LYS A 227 14.31 18.21 34.65
C LYS A 227 13.05 17.45 34.23
N GLU A 228 12.97 16.97 32.99
CA GLU A 228 11.76 16.32 32.45
C GLU A 228 11.97 14.86 32.01
N GLU A 229 13.04 14.19 32.45
CA GLU A 229 13.13 12.71 32.43
C GLU A 229 12.59 12.07 33.70
#